data_AF-A0A1L3Z754-F1
#
_entry.id   AF-A0A1L3Z754-F1
#
_cell.length_a   1.000
_cell.length_b   1.000
_cell.length_c   1.000
_cell.angle_alpha   90.00
_cell.angle_beta   90.00
_cell.angle_gamma   90.00
#
_symmetry.space_group_name_H-M   'P 1'
#
loop_
_entity.id
_entity.type
_entity.pdbx_description
1 polymer ?
#
loop_
_entity_poly.entity_id
_entity_poly.type
_entity_poly.pdbx_seq_one_letter_code
_entity_poly.pdbx_strand_id
1 'polypeptide(L)'
;MADNWTPSSWRQKPILQVPEYPDAAALAATEATLASYPPLVFAGEARRLKKHLANVAEGNGFLLQGGDCAESFAEHGADNIRDFFRAFLQMAVVLTFGAQLPVVKVGRIAGQFAKPRSSNVEKQGDVTLPAYRGDIINGIEFTEESRIPNPERQAMAYRQSAATLNLLRAFAMGGYANLENVHQWMLGFVKDSPQGERYRKLADRISETMDFMTAIGITSENQPALRETDFFTSHEALLLGYEEALTRVDSTSGDWYATSGHMIWIGDRTRQADHAHVEYCRGIKNPIGLKCGPSLQADDLLQLIDILNPANEAGRLTLICRFGHEKVADSLPKLIRAVEREGRKVVWSCDPMHGNTITLNNYKTRPFERILSEVESFFQIHRAEGSHPGGIHIEMTGKDVTECTGGARAVSAEDLQDRYHTHCDPRLNADQALELAFLLAERMKGGRDEKRMVANG
;
A
#
# COMPACT_ATOMS: atom_id res chain seq x y z
N MET A 1 -3.97 1.37 -28.73
CA MET A 1 -2.70 1.68 -28.03
C MET A 1 -2.67 3.18 -27.79
N ALA A 2 -2.00 3.66 -26.75
CA ALA A 2 -1.75 5.10 -26.64
C ALA A 2 -0.85 5.49 -27.82
N ASP A 3 -1.41 6.19 -28.82
CA ASP A 3 -0.62 6.69 -29.94
C ASP A 3 0.56 7.50 -29.36
N ASN A 4 1.78 7.11 -29.73
CA ASN A 4 3.05 7.75 -29.33
C ASN A 4 3.56 7.51 -27.89
N TRP A 5 3.15 6.46 -27.17
CA TRP A 5 3.77 6.11 -25.89
C TRP A 5 4.91 5.09 -26.02
N THR A 6 6.02 5.34 -25.32
CA THR A 6 7.11 4.38 -25.08
C THR A 6 7.48 4.40 -23.60
N PRO A 7 8.19 3.37 -23.07
CA PRO A 7 8.71 3.40 -21.71
C PRO A 7 9.59 4.61 -21.38
N SER A 8 10.18 5.26 -22.39
CA SER A 8 11.06 6.44 -22.25
C SER A 8 10.37 7.78 -22.49
N SER A 9 9.09 7.80 -22.90
CA SER A 9 8.33 9.02 -23.23
C SER A 9 8.28 10.05 -22.08
N TRP A 10 8.30 9.58 -20.83
CA TRP A 10 8.33 10.42 -19.63
C TRP A 10 9.55 11.34 -19.55
N ARG A 11 10.69 10.97 -20.16
CA ARG A 11 11.93 11.76 -20.12
C ARG A 11 11.81 13.11 -20.82
N GLN A 12 10.80 13.28 -21.67
CA GLN A 12 10.50 14.53 -22.37
C GLN A 12 9.52 15.42 -21.60
N LYS A 13 9.07 14.98 -20.41
CA LYS A 13 8.13 15.72 -19.56
C LYS A 13 8.84 16.34 -18.36
N PRO A 14 8.32 17.44 -17.80
CA PRO A 14 8.76 17.93 -16.50
C PRO A 14 8.66 16.83 -15.43
N ILE A 15 9.64 16.76 -14.54
CA ILE A 15 9.70 15.75 -13.48
C ILE A 15 10.04 16.38 -12.14
N LEU A 16 9.46 15.84 -11.07
CA LEU A 16 9.68 16.28 -9.70
C LEU A 16 10.22 15.12 -8.84
N GLN A 17 10.81 15.44 -7.70
CA GLN A 17 11.20 14.49 -6.64
C GLN A 17 12.30 13.47 -7.01
N VAL A 18 12.87 13.55 -8.21
CA VAL A 18 14.02 12.73 -8.63
C VAL A 18 15.35 13.34 -8.16
N PRO A 19 16.38 12.51 -7.90
CA PRO A 19 17.71 12.99 -7.54
C PRO A 19 18.48 13.53 -8.75
N GLU A 20 19.47 14.37 -8.49
CA GLU A 20 20.51 14.72 -9.45
C GLU A 20 21.69 13.77 -9.23
N TYR A 21 21.89 12.82 -10.15
CA TYR A 21 23.05 11.93 -10.11
C TYR A 21 24.30 12.65 -10.66
N PRO A 22 25.46 12.56 -9.98
CA PRO A 22 26.67 13.27 -10.39
C PRO A 22 27.29 12.74 -11.69
N ASP A 23 27.05 11.45 -12.01
CA ASP A 23 27.54 10.80 -13.22
C ASP A 23 26.37 10.21 -14.03
N ALA A 24 26.01 10.90 -15.12
CA ALA A 24 24.95 10.48 -16.01
C ALA A 24 25.30 9.23 -16.83
N ALA A 25 26.58 8.98 -17.12
CA ALA A 25 27.01 7.80 -17.86
C ALA A 25 26.92 6.55 -16.97
N ALA A 26 27.31 6.65 -15.70
CA ALA A 26 27.10 5.60 -14.71
C ALA A 26 25.60 5.29 -14.53
N LEU A 27 24.75 6.32 -14.42
CA LEU A 27 23.30 6.14 -14.34
C LEU A 27 22.75 5.36 -15.55
N ALA A 28 23.09 5.79 -16.77
CA ALA A 28 22.65 5.12 -17.99
C ALA A 28 23.15 3.67 -18.07
N ALA A 29 24.38 3.39 -17.61
CA ALA A 29 24.93 2.04 -17.57
C ALA A 29 24.20 1.13 -16.57
N THR A 30 23.85 1.66 -15.38
CA THR A 30 23.06 0.91 -14.39
C THR A 30 21.64 0.64 -14.91
N GLU A 31 20.98 1.62 -15.53
CA GLU A 31 19.65 1.44 -16.14
C GLU A 31 19.68 0.39 -17.26
N ALA A 32 20.70 0.41 -18.12
CA ALA A 32 20.89 -0.61 -19.17
C ALA A 32 21.12 -2.01 -18.58
N THR A 33 21.86 -2.11 -17.47
CA THR A 33 22.09 -3.37 -16.77
C THR A 33 20.79 -3.91 -16.16
N LEU A 34 19.99 -3.06 -15.52
CA LEU A 34 18.68 -3.44 -14.98
C LEU A 34 17.72 -3.90 -16.07
N ALA A 35 17.77 -3.28 -17.25
CA ALA A 35 16.97 -3.68 -18.40
C ALA A 35 17.26 -5.12 -18.88
N SER A 36 18.46 -5.66 -18.61
CA SER A 36 18.80 -7.05 -18.93
C SER A 36 18.39 -8.07 -17.85
N TYR A 37 17.97 -7.62 -16.67
CA TYR A 37 17.59 -8.53 -15.59
C TYR A 37 16.19 -9.15 -15.78
N PRO A 38 15.90 -10.32 -15.20
CA PRO A 38 14.54 -10.87 -15.18
C PRO A 38 13.51 -9.89 -14.60
N PRO A 39 12.23 -9.97 -15.01
CA PRO A 39 11.16 -9.20 -14.37
C PRO A 39 10.92 -9.70 -12.93
N LEU A 40 10.50 -8.82 -12.01
CA LEU A 40 10.10 -9.24 -10.66
C LEU A 40 8.72 -9.90 -10.67
N VAL A 41 7.80 -9.39 -11.50
CA VAL A 41 6.43 -9.91 -11.62
C VAL A 41 6.09 -10.24 -13.06
N PHE A 42 5.21 -11.23 -13.26
CA PHE A 42 4.72 -11.56 -14.59
C PHE A 42 3.46 -10.74 -14.93
N ALA A 43 3.31 -10.33 -16.19
CA ALA A 43 2.18 -9.50 -16.65
C ALA A 43 0.80 -10.15 -16.40
N GLY A 44 0.72 -11.48 -16.49
CA GLY A 44 -0.49 -12.23 -16.14
C GLY A 44 -0.93 -12.06 -14.67
N GLU A 45 0.02 -11.84 -13.76
CA GLU A 45 -0.27 -11.60 -12.34
C GLU A 45 -0.82 -10.19 -12.12
N ALA A 46 -0.27 -9.18 -12.83
CA ALA A 46 -0.83 -7.83 -12.82
C ALA A 46 -2.25 -7.79 -13.40
N ARG A 47 -2.54 -8.57 -14.45
CA ARG A 47 -3.92 -8.75 -14.97
C ARG A 47 -4.84 -9.41 -13.95
N ARG A 48 -4.35 -10.43 -13.23
CA ARG A 48 -5.10 -11.09 -12.15
C ARG A 48 -5.43 -10.10 -11.05
N LEU A 49 -4.48 -9.28 -10.60
CA LEU A 49 -4.72 -8.20 -9.65
C LEU A 49 -5.75 -7.20 -10.17
N LYS A 50 -5.65 -6.75 -11.43
CA LYS A 50 -6.64 -5.84 -12.03
C LYS A 50 -8.06 -6.43 -12.00
N LYS A 51 -8.22 -7.74 -12.25
CA LYS A 51 -9.51 -8.43 -12.14
C LYS A 51 -10.04 -8.45 -10.70
N HIS A 52 -9.17 -8.69 -9.72
CA HIS A 52 -9.56 -8.61 -8.31
C HIS A 52 -9.99 -7.19 -7.91
N LEU A 53 -9.24 -6.17 -8.34
CA LEU A 53 -9.59 -4.76 -8.11
C LEU A 53 -10.86 -4.34 -8.86
N ALA A 54 -11.18 -4.96 -10.00
CA ALA A 54 -12.46 -4.75 -10.66
C ALA A 54 -13.61 -5.22 -9.77
N ASN A 55 -13.50 -6.40 -9.14
CA ASN A 55 -14.50 -6.85 -8.18
C ASN A 55 -14.62 -5.89 -6.97
N VAL A 56 -13.50 -5.33 -6.50
CA VAL A 56 -13.53 -4.30 -5.45
C VAL A 56 -14.28 -3.06 -5.92
N ALA A 57 -14.02 -2.55 -7.11
CA ALA A 57 -14.71 -1.37 -7.66
C ALA A 57 -16.23 -1.59 -7.77
N GLU A 58 -16.65 -2.82 -8.05
CA GLU A 58 -18.07 -3.21 -8.15
C GLU A 58 -18.70 -3.61 -6.79
N GLY A 59 -18.03 -3.37 -5.66
CA GLY A 59 -18.57 -3.67 -4.32
C GLY A 59 -18.48 -5.14 -3.88
N ASN A 60 -17.82 -5.99 -4.67
CA ASN A 60 -17.72 -7.44 -4.46
C ASN A 60 -16.36 -7.86 -3.86
N GLY A 61 -15.64 -6.92 -3.25
CA GLY A 61 -14.34 -7.16 -2.63
C GLY A 61 -13.89 -5.99 -1.78
N PHE A 62 -12.80 -6.20 -1.05
CA PHE A 62 -12.14 -5.17 -0.25
C PHE A 62 -10.63 -5.20 -0.47
N LEU A 63 -9.99 -4.06 -0.66
CA LEU A 63 -8.55 -3.93 -0.81
C LEU A 63 -7.88 -3.70 0.55
N LEU A 64 -6.96 -4.58 0.93
CA LEU A 64 -5.99 -4.33 1.99
C LEU A 64 -4.64 -4.07 1.32
N GLN A 65 -4.16 -2.84 1.40
CA GLN A 65 -2.83 -2.45 0.98
C GLN A 65 -1.99 -2.00 2.18
N GLY A 66 -0.76 -2.49 2.32
CA GLY A 66 0.10 -2.04 3.43
C GLY A 66 1.45 -2.70 3.57
N GLY A 67 2.31 -2.11 4.40
CA GLY A 67 3.70 -2.51 4.62
C GLY A 67 4.55 -1.31 4.99
N ASP A 68 5.85 -1.37 4.73
CA ASP A 68 6.77 -0.33 5.18
C ASP A 68 6.52 1.04 4.53
N CYS A 69 6.92 2.11 5.23
CA CYS A 69 6.95 3.46 4.65
C CYS A 69 8.00 3.53 3.53
N ALA A 70 9.21 3.09 3.85
CA ALA A 70 10.30 2.83 2.92
C ALA A 70 11.04 1.58 3.41
N GLU A 71 11.29 0.64 2.50
CA GLU A 71 12.16 -0.51 2.76
C GLU A 71 13.62 -0.04 2.88
N SER A 72 14.39 -0.72 3.73
CA SER A 72 15.81 -0.43 3.93
C SER A 72 16.68 -1.64 3.59
N PHE A 73 17.87 -1.38 3.07
CA PHE A 73 18.90 -2.39 2.83
C PHE A 73 19.43 -2.98 4.13
N ALA A 74 19.48 -2.18 5.21
CA ALA A 74 19.94 -2.65 6.52
C ALA A 74 18.93 -3.56 7.22
N GLU A 75 17.63 -3.40 6.95
CA GLU A 75 16.56 -4.19 7.56
C GLU A 75 16.15 -5.42 6.72
N HIS A 76 16.98 -5.84 5.76
CA HIS A 76 16.69 -6.99 4.89
C HIS A 76 16.98 -8.33 5.59
N GLY A 77 15.98 -8.86 6.28
CA GLY A 77 16.05 -10.16 6.95
C GLY A 77 14.79 -10.99 6.72
N ALA A 78 14.96 -12.31 6.62
CA ALA A 78 13.85 -13.25 6.41
C ALA A 78 12.79 -13.15 7.53
N ASP A 79 13.22 -12.95 8.78
CA ASP A 79 12.33 -12.77 9.92
C ASP A 79 11.46 -11.50 9.78
N ASN A 80 12.04 -10.39 9.31
CA ASN A 80 11.30 -9.14 9.10
C ASN A 80 10.21 -9.32 8.02
N ILE A 81 10.56 -9.97 6.91
CA ILE A 81 9.63 -10.26 5.82
C ILE A 81 8.51 -11.20 6.32
N ARG A 82 8.87 -12.25 7.05
CA ARG A 82 7.92 -13.21 7.64
C ARG A 82 6.98 -12.51 8.61
N ASP A 83 7.49 -11.70 9.53
CA ASP A 83 6.70 -11.09 10.58
C ASP A 83 5.75 -10.02 10.02
N PHE A 84 6.19 -9.25 9.01
CA PHE A 84 5.30 -8.41 8.21
C PHE A 84 4.19 -9.24 7.56
N PHE A 85 4.55 -10.28 6.83
CA PHE A 85 3.59 -11.12 6.11
C PHE A 85 2.57 -11.76 7.06
N ARG A 86 3.03 -12.24 8.22
CA ARG A 86 2.19 -12.78 9.30
C ARG A 86 1.16 -11.76 9.78
N ALA A 87 1.60 -10.57 10.20
CA ALA A 87 0.71 -9.52 10.69
C ALA A 87 -0.28 -9.08 9.61
N PHE A 88 0.18 -8.98 8.36
CA PHE A 88 -0.66 -8.65 7.21
C PHE A 88 -1.77 -9.69 6.97
N LEU A 89 -1.45 -10.98 7.04
CA LEU A 89 -2.45 -12.05 6.87
C LEU A 89 -3.45 -12.10 8.02
N GLN A 90 -3.03 -11.83 9.26
CA GLN A 90 -3.95 -11.73 10.41
C GLN A 90 -5.00 -10.64 10.15
N MET A 91 -4.58 -9.46 9.69
CA MET A 91 -5.51 -8.40 9.30
C MET A 91 -6.45 -8.85 8.17
N ALA A 92 -5.91 -9.50 7.15
CA ALA A 92 -6.70 -9.94 6.00
C ALA A 92 -7.81 -10.91 6.40
N VAL A 93 -7.56 -11.86 7.30
CA VAL A 93 -8.56 -12.82 7.80
C VAL A 93 -9.65 -12.11 8.60
N VAL A 94 -9.26 -11.21 9.52
CA VAL A 94 -10.22 -10.43 10.32
C VAL A 94 -11.12 -9.58 9.43
N LEU A 95 -10.55 -8.89 8.44
CA LEU A 95 -11.29 -8.08 7.47
C LEU A 95 -12.18 -8.94 6.56
N THR A 96 -11.71 -10.09 6.10
CA THR A 96 -12.51 -11.02 5.28
C THR A 96 -13.76 -11.46 6.04
N PHE A 97 -13.60 -11.81 7.32
CA PHE A 97 -14.71 -12.22 8.16
C PHE A 97 -15.70 -11.07 8.45
N GLY A 98 -15.20 -9.88 8.78
CA GLY A 98 -16.02 -8.70 9.05
C GLY A 98 -16.79 -8.19 7.83
N ALA A 99 -16.09 -8.04 6.71
CA ALA A 99 -16.64 -7.60 5.44
C ALA A 99 -17.59 -8.63 4.83
N GLN A 100 -17.35 -9.93 5.06
CA GLN A 100 -17.94 -11.03 4.30
C GLN A 100 -17.73 -10.86 2.78
N LEU A 101 -16.56 -10.34 2.43
CA LEU A 101 -16.12 -10.10 1.07
C LEU A 101 -14.68 -10.61 0.90
N PRO A 102 -14.28 -11.04 -0.31
CA PRO A 102 -12.89 -11.34 -0.60
C PRO A 102 -12.00 -10.13 -0.35
N VAL A 103 -10.93 -10.32 0.43
CA VAL A 103 -9.89 -9.30 0.65
C VAL A 103 -8.76 -9.49 -0.36
N VAL A 104 -8.49 -8.47 -1.18
CA VAL A 104 -7.35 -8.38 -2.09
C VAL A 104 -6.14 -7.88 -1.30
N LYS A 105 -5.07 -8.67 -1.29
CA LYS A 105 -3.88 -8.46 -0.44
C LYS A 105 -2.73 -7.87 -1.26
N VAL A 106 -2.39 -6.62 -1.00
CA VAL A 106 -1.32 -5.91 -1.74
C VAL A 106 -0.28 -5.34 -0.75
N GLY A 107 0.91 -5.93 -0.71
CA GLY A 107 2.01 -5.47 0.12
C GLY A 107 2.66 -4.19 -0.42
N ARG A 108 3.08 -3.29 0.47
CA ARG A 108 4.09 -2.26 0.20
C ARG A 108 5.48 -2.86 0.48
N ILE A 109 5.95 -3.69 -0.43
CA ILE A 109 7.12 -4.55 -0.21
C ILE A 109 7.73 -5.00 -1.54
N ALA A 110 9.02 -5.33 -1.54
CA ALA A 110 9.80 -5.72 -2.70
C ALA A 110 9.85 -4.64 -3.79
N GLY A 111 10.03 -3.37 -3.40
CA GLY A 111 10.21 -2.27 -4.34
C GLY A 111 10.05 -0.87 -3.73
N GLN A 112 9.58 -0.75 -2.48
CA GLN A 112 9.24 0.50 -1.82
C GLN A 112 10.49 1.19 -1.23
N PHE A 113 11.52 1.41 -2.05
CA PHE A 113 12.81 1.97 -1.60
C PHE A 113 12.96 3.47 -1.83
N ALA A 114 12.09 4.11 -2.63
CA ALA A 114 12.19 5.52 -2.95
C ALA A 114 11.18 6.34 -2.14
N LYS A 115 11.57 7.54 -1.69
CA LYS A 115 10.73 8.44 -0.89
C LYS A 115 10.74 9.88 -1.42
N PRO A 116 9.56 10.49 -1.67
CA PRO A 116 9.49 11.93 -1.96
C PRO A 116 9.76 12.75 -0.70
N ARG A 117 10.36 13.94 -0.85
CA ARG A 117 10.72 14.83 0.26
C ARG A 117 10.06 16.20 0.10
N SER A 118 9.67 16.79 1.22
CA SER A 118 9.16 18.17 1.28
C SER A 118 10.26 19.22 1.05
N SER A 119 11.52 18.86 1.29
CA SER A 119 12.70 19.69 1.08
C SER A 119 13.78 18.87 0.39
N ASN A 120 14.55 19.51 -0.49
CA ASN A 120 15.70 18.90 -1.15
C ASN A 120 16.91 18.74 -0.21
N VAL A 121 16.91 19.47 0.91
CA VAL A 121 17.98 19.45 1.91
C VAL A 121 17.47 19.10 3.30
N GLU A 122 18.35 18.55 4.11
CA GLU A 122 18.18 18.28 5.54
C GLU A 122 19.26 19.04 6.31
N LYS A 123 18.87 19.71 7.40
CA LYS A 123 19.77 20.49 8.24
C LYS A 123 19.80 19.89 9.66
N GLN A 124 21.00 19.63 10.17
CA GLN A 124 21.24 19.24 11.56
C GLN A 124 22.33 20.14 12.14
N GLY A 125 21.99 20.96 13.14
CA GLY A 125 22.87 22.03 13.62
C GLY A 125 23.22 23.00 12.49
N ASP A 126 24.51 23.25 12.27
CA ASP A 126 25.00 24.15 11.22
C ASP A 126 25.26 23.46 9.87
N VAL A 127 25.16 22.12 9.82
CA VAL A 127 25.43 21.33 8.62
C VAL A 127 24.15 21.14 7.81
N THR A 128 24.22 21.39 6.50
CA THR A 128 23.12 21.18 5.55
C THR A 128 23.57 20.22 4.46
N LEU A 129 22.85 19.11 4.29
CA LEU A 129 23.15 18.06 3.30
C LEU A 129 21.93 17.77 2.42
N PRO A 130 22.10 17.12 1.25
CA PRO A 130 20.97 16.59 0.49
C PRO A 130 20.08 15.70 1.36
N ALA A 131 18.78 15.80 1.16
CA ALA A 131 17.83 14.96 1.87
C ALA A 131 18.02 13.48 1.50
N TYR A 132 17.89 12.58 2.48
CA TYR A 132 17.75 11.16 2.22
C TYR A 132 16.48 10.88 1.39
N ARG A 133 16.59 10.22 0.25
CA ARG A 133 15.46 9.93 -0.65
C ARG A 133 15.10 8.45 -0.71
N GLY A 134 15.59 7.66 0.24
CA GLY A 134 15.42 6.22 0.25
C GLY A 134 16.65 5.48 -0.30
N ASP A 135 16.82 4.23 0.13
CA ASP A 135 18.07 3.48 -0.04
C ASP A 135 18.43 3.20 -1.51
N ILE A 136 17.45 3.24 -2.41
CA ILE A 136 17.65 3.14 -3.87
C ILE A 136 18.36 4.36 -4.48
N ILE A 137 18.38 5.50 -3.78
CA ILE A 137 18.98 6.74 -4.24
C ILE A 137 20.27 7.05 -3.49
N ASN A 138 20.21 7.21 -2.17
CA ASN A 138 21.33 7.57 -1.32
C ASN A 138 21.22 6.91 0.07
N GLY A 139 22.27 7.04 0.87
CA GLY A 139 22.31 6.47 2.21
C GLY A 139 21.69 7.39 3.26
N ILE A 140 21.42 6.79 4.41
CA ILE A 140 20.64 7.40 5.49
C ILE A 140 21.49 8.27 6.41
N GLU A 141 22.77 7.91 6.54
CA GLU A 141 23.74 8.57 7.40
C GLU A 141 23.83 10.07 7.03
N PHE A 142 23.91 10.93 8.03
CA PHE A 142 24.00 12.37 7.83
C PHE A 142 25.46 12.78 7.56
N THR A 143 26.01 12.27 6.46
CA THR A 143 27.36 12.57 5.98
C THR A 143 27.32 12.96 4.50
N GLU A 144 28.26 13.79 4.05
CA GLU A 144 28.32 14.25 2.67
C GLU A 144 28.38 13.06 1.68
N GLU A 145 29.29 12.11 1.93
CA GLU A 145 29.45 10.90 1.12
C GLU A 145 28.17 10.07 1.02
N SER A 146 27.50 9.81 2.15
CA SER A 146 26.29 8.97 2.17
C SER A 146 25.14 9.62 1.41
N ARG A 147 25.05 10.95 1.42
CA ARG A 147 23.94 11.69 0.78
C ARG A 147 24.09 11.90 -0.72
N ILE A 148 25.25 11.60 -1.31
CA ILE A 148 25.45 11.62 -2.77
C ILE A 148 24.62 10.51 -3.42
N PRO A 149 23.74 10.82 -4.41
CA PRO A 149 23.02 9.81 -5.16
C PRO A 149 23.96 8.84 -5.88
N ASN A 150 23.75 7.54 -5.68
CA ASN A 150 24.58 6.48 -6.27
C ASN A 150 23.70 5.55 -7.15
N PRO A 151 23.90 5.51 -8.48
CA PRO A 151 23.11 4.67 -9.38
C PRO A 151 23.14 3.17 -9.03
N GLU A 152 24.27 2.64 -8.56
CA GLU A 152 24.42 1.21 -8.22
C GLU A 152 23.45 0.73 -7.13
N ARG A 153 22.92 1.66 -6.32
CA ARG A 153 21.86 1.35 -5.35
C ARG A 153 20.59 0.84 -6.01
N GLN A 154 20.33 1.18 -7.28
CA GLN A 154 19.20 0.63 -8.04
C GLN A 154 19.37 -0.88 -8.30
N ALA A 155 20.59 -1.34 -8.60
CA ALA A 155 20.87 -2.77 -8.74
C ALA A 155 20.72 -3.52 -7.41
N MET A 156 21.11 -2.89 -6.30
CA MET A 156 20.88 -3.46 -4.96
C MET A 156 19.38 -3.55 -4.62
N ALA A 157 18.61 -2.49 -4.89
CA ALA A 157 17.17 -2.49 -4.70
C ALA A 157 16.47 -3.60 -5.49
N TYR A 158 16.87 -3.83 -6.75
CA TYR A 158 16.38 -4.97 -7.53
C TYR A 158 16.68 -6.32 -6.87
N ARG A 159 17.94 -6.54 -6.43
CA ARG A 159 18.34 -7.82 -5.80
C ARG A 159 17.56 -8.10 -4.53
N GLN A 160 17.39 -7.10 -3.68
CA GLN A 160 16.60 -7.20 -2.46
C GLN A 160 15.12 -7.45 -2.77
N SER A 161 14.57 -6.75 -3.77
CA SER A 161 13.20 -6.95 -4.22
C SER A 161 12.97 -8.39 -4.71
N ALA A 162 13.89 -8.91 -5.53
CA ALA A 162 13.84 -10.28 -6.03
C ALA A 162 13.89 -11.32 -4.90
N ALA A 163 14.82 -11.17 -3.95
CA ALA A 163 14.94 -12.05 -2.80
C ALA A 163 13.68 -12.01 -1.90
N THR A 164 13.18 -10.81 -1.63
CA THR A 164 11.98 -10.59 -0.81
C THR A 164 10.74 -11.20 -1.45
N LEU A 165 10.53 -10.93 -2.75
CA LEU A 165 9.39 -11.46 -3.49
C LEU A 165 9.44 -12.99 -3.62
N ASN A 166 10.63 -13.57 -3.82
CA ASN A 166 10.80 -15.02 -3.84
C ASN A 166 10.36 -15.65 -2.50
N LEU A 167 10.77 -15.06 -1.38
CA LEU A 167 10.39 -15.54 -0.05
C LEU A 167 8.88 -15.37 0.20
N LEU A 168 8.29 -14.24 -0.19
CA LEU A 168 6.84 -14.00 -0.08
C LEU A 168 6.04 -15.01 -0.88
N ARG A 169 6.46 -15.34 -2.11
CA ARG A 169 5.84 -16.39 -2.93
C ARG A 169 5.90 -17.76 -2.25
N ALA A 170 7.05 -18.08 -1.63
CA ALA A 170 7.19 -19.31 -0.86
C ALA A 170 6.26 -19.35 0.36
N PHE A 171 6.07 -18.24 1.08
CA PHE A 171 5.11 -18.19 2.19
C PHE A 171 3.65 -18.25 1.73
N ALA A 172 3.32 -17.56 0.65
CA ALA A 172 1.96 -17.47 0.12
C ALA A 172 1.44 -18.80 -0.44
N MET A 173 2.31 -19.59 -1.09
CA MET A 173 1.94 -20.85 -1.75
C MET A 173 2.44 -22.10 -0.99
N GLY A 174 3.48 -21.97 -0.16
CA GLY A 174 4.13 -23.09 0.52
C GLY A 174 3.45 -23.57 1.81
N GLY A 175 2.26 -23.06 2.13
CA GLY A 175 1.47 -23.44 3.31
C GLY A 175 1.71 -22.61 4.57
N TYR A 176 2.64 -21.64 4.57
CA TYR A 176 2.75 -20.68 5.67
C TYR A 176 1.47 -19.86 5.82
N ALA A 177 0.88 -19.44 4.68
CA ALA A 177 -0.39 -18.72 4.62
C ALA A 177 -1.65 -19.56 4.88
N ASN A 178 -1.51 -20.82 5.34
CA ASN A 178 -2.66 -21.66 5.69
C ASN A 178 -3.55 -20.94 6.72
N LEU A 179 -4.86 -20.92 6.45
CA LEU A 179 -5.85 -20.25 7.28
C LEU A 179 -5.83 -20.72 8.76
N GLU A 180 -5.51 -21.99 9.01
CA GLU A 180 -5.34 -22.52 10.37
C GLU A 180 -4.17 -21.86 11.11
N ASN A 181 -3.02 -21.70 10.45
CA ASN A 181 -1.87 -21.00 11.03
C ASN A 181 -2.19 -19.54 11.32
N VAL A 182 -2.83 -18.85 10.37
CA VAL A 182 -3.23 -17.46 10.51
C VAL A 182 -4.22 -17.28 11.66
N HIS A 183 -5.16 -18.23 11.81
CA HIS A 183 -6.09 -18.26 12.91
C HIS A 183 -5.38 -18.41 14.27
N GLN A 184 -4.43 -19.34 14.40
CA GLN A 184 -3.66 -19.52 15.63
C GLN A 184 -2.86 -18.28 16.02
N TRP A 185 -2.22 -17.60 15.06
CA TRP A 185 -1.52 -16.35 15.33
C TRP A 185 -2.45 -15.25 15.81
N MET A 186 -3.64 -15.13 15.19
CA MET A 186 -4.67 -14.17 15.60
C MET A 186 -5.14 -14.44 17.03
N LEU A 187 -5.36 -15.69 17.42
CA LEU A 187 -5.72 -16.05 18.79
C LEU A 187 -4.63 -15.67 19.80
N GLY A 188 -3.35 -15.88 19.44
CA GLY A 188 -2.21 -15.43 20.24
C GLY A 188 -2.25 -13.93 20.54
N PHE A 189 -2.50 -13.11 19.51
CA PHE A 189 -2.69 -11.67 19.69
C PHE A 189 -3.84 -11.32 20.63
N VAL A 190 -5.01 -11.93 20.44
CA VAL A 190 -6.20 -11.63 21.25
C VAL A 190 -5.97 -11.97 22.72
N LYS A 191 -5.21 -13.03 23.00
CA LYS A 191 -4.82 -13.44 24.34
C LYS A 191 -3.93 -12.41 25.03
N ASP A 192 -2.98 -11.81 24.30
CA ASP A 192 -1.98 -10.90 24.86
C ASP A 192 -2.39 -9.41 24.81
N SER A 193 -3.54 -9.10 24.19
CA SER A 193 -4.05 -7.73 24.04
C SER A 193 -4.74 -7.20 25.32
N PRO A 194 -4.46 -5.95 25.75
CA PRO A 194 -5.19 -5.30 26.84
C PRO A 194 -6.70 -5.15 26.58
N GLN A 195 -7.11 -5.09 25.31
CA GLN A 195 -8.51 -5.06 24.89
C GLN A 195 -9.02 -6.44 24.44
N GLY A 196 -8.35 -7.52 24.85
CA GLY A 196 -8.61 -8.89 24.39
C GLY A 196 -10.07 -9.33 24.51
N GLU A 197 -10.80 -8.89 25.55
CA GLU A 197 -12.23 -9.23 25.70
C GLU A 197 -13.11 -8.72 24.55
N ARG A 198 -12.82 -7.52 24.02
CA ARG A 198 -13.56 -6.96 22.88
C ARG A 198 -13.33 -7.80 21.63
N TYR A 199 -12.06 -8.11 21.35
CA TYR A 199 -11.65 -8.84 20.15
C TYR A 199 -11.97 -10.33 20.20
N ARG A 200 -12.05 -10.91 21.41
CA ARG A 200 -12.37 -12.32 21.66
C ARG A 200 -13.71 -12.72 21.04
N LYS A 201 -14.74 -11.88 21.13
CA LYS A 201 -16.05 -12.17 20.53
C LYS A 201 -15.98 -12.38 19.01
N LEU A 202 -15.15 -11.62 18.30
CA LEU A 202 -14.98 -11.81 16.86
C LEU A 202 -14.09 -13.02 16.56
N ALA A 203 -13.02 -13.18 17.34
CA ALA A 203 -12.11 -14.31 17.23
C ALA A 203 -12.81 -15.66 17.43
N ASP A 204 -13.64 -15.79 18.47
CA ASP A 204 -14.42 -16.99 18.78
C ASP A 204 -15.34 -17.35 17.61
N ARG A 205 -16.00 -16.36 16.99
CA ARG A 205 -16.87 -16.60 15.83
C ARG A 205 -16.09 -17.05 14.59
N ILE A 206 -14.85 -16.59 14.43
CA ILE A 206 -13.96 -17.09 13.38
C ILE A 206 -13.60 -18.55 13.69
N SER A 207 -13.25 -18.87 14.94
CA SER A 207 -12.98 -20.26 15.38
C SER A 207 -14.17 -21.18 15.09
N GLU A 208 -15.37 -20.81 15.53
CA GLU A 208 -16.60 -21.58 15.30
C GLU A 208 -16.86 -21.82 13.80
N THR A 209 -16.55 -20.84 12.95
CA THR A 209 -16.71 -20.96 11.49
C THR A 209 -15.70 -21.94 10.91
N MET A 210 -14.45 -21.89 11.37
CA MET A 210 -13.39 -22.84 10.96
C MET A 210 -13.71 -24.27 11.40
N ASP A 211 -14.20 -24.43 12.63
CA ASP A 211 -14.63 -25.72 13.17
C ASP A 211 -15.82 -26.28 12.38
N PHE A 212 -16.79 -25.42 12.02
CA PHE A 212 -17.90 -25.80 11.16
C PHE A 212 -17.43 -26.25 9.76
N MET A 213 -16.55 -25.48 9.12
CA MET A 213 -15.97 -25.86 7.82
C MET A 213 -15.29 -27.22 7.89
N THR A 214 -14.51 -27.45 8.94
CA THR A 214 -13.83 -28.74 9.19
C THR A 214 -14.84 -29.87 9.38
N ALA A 215 -15.89 -29.65 10.18
CA ALA A 215 -16.92 -30.64 10.46
C ALA A 215 -17.71 -31.07 9.23
N ILE A 216 -17.86 -30.20 8.23
CA ILE A 216 -18.50 -30.52 6.94
C ILE A 216 -17.50 -30.98 5.85
N GLY A 217 -16.24 -31.22 6.23
CA GLY A 217 -15.21 -31.77 5.35
C GLY A 217 -14.53 -30.74 4.45
N ILE A 218 -14.60 -29.45 4.77
CA ILE A 218 -13.87 -28.38 4.08
C ILE A 218 -12.59 -28.08 4.87
N THR A 219 -11.44 -28.59 4.41
CA THR A 219 -10.16 -28.50 5.13
C THR A 219 -9.03 -28.02 4.23
N SER A 220 -7.90 -27.60 4.84
CA SER A 220 -6.70 -27.19 4.09
C SER A 220 -6.02 -28.32 3.31
N GLU A 221 -6.34 -29.58 3.63
CA GLU A 221 -5.85 -30.78 2.92
C GLU A 221 -6.57 -31.00 1.58
N ASN A 222 -7.86 -30.65 1.49
CA ASN A 222 -8.69 -30.93 0.31
C ASN A 222 -9.18 -29.67 -0.44
N GLN A 223 -9.00 -28.48 0.14
CA GLN A 223 -9.29 -27.20 -0.51
C GLN A 223 -8.02 -26.33 -0.60
N PRO A 224 -7.39 -26.21 -1.80
CA PRO A 224 -6.22 -25.35 -1.99
C PRO A 224 -6.46 -23.88 -1.58
N ALA A 225 -7.70 -23.39 -1.74
CA ALA A 225 -8.09 -22.03 -1.37
C ALA A 225 -7.98 -21.72 0.14
N LEU A 226 -7.84 -22.73 1.01
CA LEU A 226 -7.59 -22.56 2.44
C LEU A 226 -6.10 -22.65 2.80
N ARG A 227 -5.28 -23.22 1.91
CA ARG A 227 -3.85 -23.45 2.11
C ARG A 227 -2.99 -22.34 1.49
N GLU A 228 -3.45 -21.79 0.38
CA GLU A 228 -2.71 -20.83 -0.43
C GLU A 228 -3.47 -19.50 -0.53
N THR A 229 -2.74 -18.42 -0.75
CA THR A 229 -3.34 -17.12 -1.01
C THR A 229 -2.56 -16.36 -2.06
N ASP A 230 -3.27 -15.65 -2.93
CA ASP A 230 -2.65 -14.61 -3.74
C ASP A 230 -2.16 -13.48 -2.82
N PHE A 231 -0.92 -13.05 -3.05
CA PHE A 231 -0.31 -11.86 -2.44
C PHE A 231 0.42 -11.07 -3.51
N PHE A 232 0.07 -9.79 -3.64
CA PHE A 232 0.63 -8.90 -4.64
C PHE A 232 1.56 -7.87 -3.99
N THR A 233 2.40 -7.24 -4.79
CA THR A 233 3.36 -6.22 -4.34
C THR A 233 3.09 -4.88 -4.99
N SER A 234 3.46 -3.83 -4.28
CA SER A 234 3.31 -2.46 -4.75
C SER A 234 4.33 -1.51 -4.16
N HIS A 235 4.61 -0.45 -4.92
CA HIS A 235 5.46 0.65 -4.50
C HIS A 235 5.10 1.95 -5.25
N GLU A 236 5.61 3.08 -4.76
CA GLU A 236 5.50 4.36 -5.47
C GLU A 236 6.39 4.35 -6.69
N ALA A 237 5.83 4.58 -7.87
CA ALA A 237 6.60 4.75 -9.10
C ALA A 237 7.30 6.11 -9.09
N LEU A 238 8.32 6.28 -8.25
CA LEU A 238 8.98 7.58 -8.03
C LEU A 238 10.23 7.76 -8.91
N LEU A 239 11.11 6.75 -8.91
CA LEU A 239 12.38 6.77 -9.64
C LEU A 239 12.18 6.15 -11.02
N LEU A 240 11.72 6.96 -11.98
CA LEU A 240 11.25 6.46 -13.28
C LEU A 240 12.32 5.78 -14.14
N GLY A 241 13.62 6.05 -13.93
CA GLY A 241 14.70 5.30 -14.57
C GLY A 241 14.71 3.82 -14.18
N TYR A 242 14.45 3.52 -12.89
CA TYR A 242 14.29 2.16 -12.39
C TYR A 242 13.02 1.49 -12.95
N GLU A 243 11.91 2.22 -12.97
CA GLU A 243 10.64 1.71 -13.49
C GLU A 243 10.72 1.42 -15.00
N GLU A 244 11.32 2.32 -15.78
CA GLU A 244 11.57 2.15 -17.20
C GLU A 244 12.42 0.91 -17.48
N ALA A 245 13.54 0.74 -16.76
CA ALA A 245 14.42 -0.43 -16.93
C ALA A 245 13.70 -1.77 -16.65
N LEU A 246 12.74 -1.77 -15.73
CA LEU A 246 11.91 -2.94 -15.42
C LEU A 246 10.58 -2.97 -16.17
N THR A 247 10.41 -2.15 -17.22
CA THR A 247 9.22 -2.19 -18.08
C THR A 247 9.41 -3.20 -19.21
N ARG A 248 8.45 -4.11 -19.40
CA ARG A 248 8.54 -5.19 -20.39
C ARG A 248 7.29 -5.28 -21.25
N VAL A 249 7.49 -5.75 -22.47
CA VAL A 249 6.38 -6.18 -23.33
C VAL A 249 5.93 -7.56 -22.88
N ASP A 250 4.64 -7.71 -22.58
CA ASP A 250 4.04 -9.01 -22.32
C ASP A 250 3.97 -9.83 -23.61
N SER A 251 4.57 -11.02 -23.62
CA SER A 251 4.61 -11.88 -24.80
C SER A 251 3.24 -12.36 -25.27
N THR A 252 2.22 -12.34 -24.39
CA THR A 252 0.86 -12.80 -24.74
C THR A 252 -0.04 -11.73 -25.34
N SER A 253 0.10 -10.47 -24.92
CA SER A 253 -0.76 -9.35 -25.34
C SER A 253 -0.07 -8.32 -26.22
N GLY A 254 1.27 -8.24 -26.18
CA GLY A 254 2.04 -7.16 -26.80
C GLY A 254 1.97 -5.83 -26.03
N ASP A 255 1.30 -5.80 -24.87
CA ASP A 255 1.17 -4.61 -24.04
C ASP A 255 2.39 -4.41 -23.12
N TRP A 256 2.63 -3.17 -22.71
CA TRP A 256 3.69 -2.82 -21.76
C TRP A 256 3.24 -2.94 -20.30
N TYR A 257 4.08 -3.54 -19.47
CA TYR A 257 3.88 -3.65 -18.02
C TYR A 257 5.13 -3.20 -17.28
N ALA A 258 4.96 -2.40 -16.23
CA ALA A 258 5.99 -2.20 -15.21
C ALA A 258 6.12 -3.52 -14.44
N THR A 259 7.21 -4.24 -14.64
CA THR A 259 7.44 -5.54 -14.00
C THR A 259 8.25 -5.45 -12.71
N SER A 260 8.41 -4.23 -12.18
CA SER A 260 8.97 -3.93 -10.86
C SER A 260 8.01 -4.28 -9.72
N GLY A 261 6.70 -4.24 -9.97
CA GLY A 261 5.66 -4.54 -8.98
C GLY A 261 4.32 -4.84 -9.66
N HIS A 262 3.40 -5.51 -8.94
CA HIS A 262 2.09 -5.87 -9.52
C HIS A 262 1.22 -4.63 -9.73
N MET A 263 1.20 -3.75 -8.72
CA MET A 263 0.57 -2.44 -8.74
C MET A 263 1.61 -1.39 -8.39
N ILE A 264 1.60 -0.24 -9.06
CA ILE A 264 2.42 0.91 -8.67
C ILE A 264 1.52 2.14 -8.51
N TRP A 265 1.92 3.11 -7.70
CA TRP A 265 1.12 4.34 -7.53
C TRP A 265 1.90 5.61 -7.81
N ILE A 266 1.15 6.66 -8.15
CA ILE A 266 1.64 8.03 -8.26
C ILE A 266 1.38 8.75 -6.94
N GLY A 267 2.43 9.36 -6.38
CA GLY A 267 2.38 10.10 -5.12
C GLY A 267 1.68 11.45 -5.24
N ASP A 268 1.27 12.02 -4.10
CA ASP A 268 0.53 13.30 -4.06
C ASP A 268 1.39 14.49 -4.54
N ARG A 269 2.72 14.34 -4.52
CA ARG A 269 3.69 15.35 -4.98
C ARG A 269 4.10 15.19 -6.45
N THR A 270 3.68 14.12 -7.11
CA THR A 270 4.13 13.73 -8.46
C THR A 270 2.96 13.47 -9.41
N ARG A 271 1.74 13.88 -9.05
CA ARG A 271 0.51 13.65 -9.83
C ARG A 271 0.10 14.79 -10.75
N GLN A 272 1.04 15.63 -11.19
CA GLN A 272 0.74 16.71 -12.14
C GLN A 272 0.41 16.10 -13.50
N ALA A 273 -0.72 16.49 -14.10
CA ALA A 273 -1.29 15.83 -15.28
C ALA A 273 -0.38 15.84 -16.51
N ASP A 274 0.49 16.84 -16.63
CA ASP A 274 1.43 17.05 -17.73
C ASP A 274 2.87 16.59 -17.42
N HIS A 275 3.10 15.96 -16.26
CA HIS A 275 4.43 15.56 -15.80
C HIS A 275 4.76 14.07 -16.06
N ALA A 276 6.04 13.76 -15.91
CA ALA A 276 6.67 12.48 -16.21
C ALA A 276 5.99 11.27 -15.55
N HIS A 277 5.59 11.36 -14.28
CA HIS A 277 5.00 10.24 -13.56
C HIS A 277 3.63 9.84 -14.11
N VAL A 278 2.79 10.81 -14.43
CA VAL A 278 1.49 10.57 -15.09
C VAL A 278 1.72 10.03 -16.51
N GLU A 279 2.67 10.60 -17.26
CA GLU A 279 3.02 10.11 -18.60
C GLU A 279 3.51 8.66 -18.59
N TYR A 280 4.37 8.28 -17.65
CA TYR A 280 4.84 6.91 -17.51
C TYR A 280 3.68 5.96 -17.19
N CYS A 281 2.88 6.26 -16.17
CA CYS A 281 1.76 5.41 -15.76
C CYS A 281 0.62 5.33 -16.79
N ARG A 282 0.49 6.32 -17.68
CA ARG A 282 -0.52 6.35 -18.76
C ARG A 282 -0.39 5.15 -19.70
N GLY A 283 0.82 4.71 -20.01
CA GLY A 283 1.05 3.69 -21.05
C GLY A 283 1.24 2.25 -20.55
N ILE A 284 1.62 2.03 -19.29
CA ILE A 284 1.69 0.68 -18.71
C ILE A 284 0.29 0.12 -18.47
N LYS A 285 0.14 -1.21 -18.42
CA LYS A 285 -1.14 -1.92 -18.22
C LYS A 285 -1.38 -2.48 -16.81
N ASN A 286 -0.46 -2.27 -15.88
CA ASN A 286 -0.65 -2.59 -14.47
C ASN A 286 -1.91 -1.90 -13.90
N PRO A 287 -2.61 -2.47 -12.92
CA PRO A 287 -3.45 -1.64 -12.06
C PRO A 287 -2.57 -0.58 -11.37
N ILE A 288 -3.06 0.65 -11.28
CA ILE A 288 -2.29 1.78 -10.73
C ILE A 288 -3.05 2.49 -9.62
N GLY A 289 -2.30 3.04 -8.67
CA GLY A 289 -2.82 3.90 -7.61
C GLY A 289 -2.57 5.39 -7.88
N LEU A 290 -3.41 6.26 -7.34
CA LEU A 290 -3.24 7.71 -7.36
C LEU A 290 -3.52 8.27 -5.97
N LYS A 291 -2.52 8.86 -5.32
CA LYS A 291 -2.72 9.54 -4.03
C LYS A 291 -3.58 10.79 -4.22
N CYS A 292 -4.63 10.89 -3.42
CA CYS A 292 -5.58 12.00 -3.44
C CYS A 292 -5.49 12.75 -2.11
N GLY A 293 -4.71 13.84 -2.10
CA GLY A 293 -4.56 14.73 -0.95
C GLY A 293 -5.53 15.92 -0.93
N PRO A 294 -5.54 16.72 0.15
CA PRO A 294 -6.49 17.82 0.35
C PRO A 294 -6.33 18.99 -0.64
N SER A 295 -5.28 19.02 -1.45
CA SER A 295 -5.11 20.01 -2.52
C SER A 295 -5.85 19.64 -3.81
N LEU A 296 -6.22 18.36 -3.99
CA LEU A 296 -6.82 17.87 -5.24
C LEU A 296 -8.25 18.39 -5.42
N GLN A 297 -8.51 19.04 -6.55
CA GLN A 297 -9.85 19.47 -6.93
C GLN A 297 -10.55 18.40 -7.79
N ALA A 298 -11.88 18.50 -7.87
CA ALA A 298 -12.71 17.54 -8.61
C ALA A 298 -12.38 17.49 -10.11
N ASP A 299 -12.24 18.66 -10.75
CA ASP A 299 -11.96 18.72 -12.20
C ASP A 299 -10.55 18.20 -12.52
N ASP A 300 -9.56 18.50 -11.68
CA ASP A 300 -8.20 17.94 -11.80
C ASP A 300 -8.21 16.42 -11.64
N LEU A 301 -9.00 15.90 -10.70
CA LEU A 301 -9.15 14.45 -10.50
C LEU A 301 -9.76 13.79 -11.75
N LEU A 302 -10.82 14.37 -12.31
CA LEU A 302 -11.45 13.86 -13.52
C LEU A 302 -10.45 13.86 -14.69
N GLN A 303 -9.69 14.94 -14.88
CA GLN A 303 -8.63 14.99 -15.90
C GLN A 303 -7.61 13.86 -15.71
N LEU A 304 -7.15 13.61 -14.47
CA LEU A 304 -6.21 12.53 -14.18
C LEU A 304 -6.81 11.14 -14.44
N ILE A 305 -8.09 10.93 -14.11
CA ILE A 305 -8.80 9.68 -14.42
C ILE A 305 -8.84 9.45 -15.93
N ASP A 306 -9.11 10.50 -16.72
CA ASP A 306 -9.23 10.41 -18.17
C ASP A 306 -7.90 10.03 -18.83
N ILE A 307 -6.79 10.52 -18.28
CA ILE A 307 -5.44 10.18 -18.72
C ILE A 307 -5.09 8.74 -18.33
N LEU A 308 -5.38 8.34 -17.08
CA LEU A 308 -4.87 7.10 -16.49
C LEU A 308 -5.77 5.87 -16.72
N ASN A 309 -7.07 6.10 -16.96
CA ASN A 309 -8.08 5.09 -17.23
C ASN A 309 -9.02 5.51 -18.39
N PRO A 310 -8.49 5.78 -19.61
CA PRO A 310 -9.27 6.32 -20.71
C PRO A 310 -10.39 5.39 -21.20
N ALA A 311 -10.24 4.08 -21.02
CA ALA A 311 -11.23 3.07 -21.39
C ALA A 311 -12.24 2.79 -20.26
N ASN A 312 -12.18 3.53 -19.15
CA ASN A 312 -13.03 3.35 -17.98
C ASN A 312 -13.07 1.90 -17.46
N GLU A 313 -11.92 1.22 -17.47
CA GLU A 313 -11.78 -0.17 -17.06
C GLU A 313 -11.90 -0.27 -15.53
N ALA A 314 -12.83 -1.10 -15.05
CA ALA A 314 -12.91 -1.42 -13.62
C ALA A 314 -11.59 -2.06 -13.13
N GLY A 315 -11.13 -1.64 -11.95
CA GLY A 315 -9.90 -2.14 -11.34
C GLY A 315 -8.59 -1.58 -11.92
N ARG A 316 -8.65 -0.73 -12.95
CA ARG A 316 -7.47 -0.06 -13.51
C ARG A 316 -6.89 0.98 -12.55
N LEU A 317 -7.75 1.80 -11.94
CA LEU A 317 -7.33 2.95 -11.13
C LEU A 317 -7.89 2.88 -9.71
N THR A 318 -7.00 2.98 -8.73
CA THR A 318 -7.33 3.08 -7.30
C THR A 318 -7.04 4.50 -6.81
N LEU A 319 -8.06 5.20 -6.33
CA LEU A 319 -7.95 6.54 -5.72
C LEU A 319 -7.65 6.38 -4.23
N ILE A 320 -6.42 6.71 -3.83
CA ILE A 320 -5.90 6.50 -2.47
C ILE A 320 -6.01 7.82 -1.69
N CYS A 321 -7.11 7.97 -0.97
CA CYS A 321 -7.52 9.18 -0.27
C CYS A 321 -6.75 9.36 1.04
N ARG A 322 -6.01 10.46 1.17
CA ARG A 322 -5.34 10.87 2.41
C ARG A 322 -5.65 12.33 2.68
N PHE A 323 -6.68 12.63 3.43
CA PHE A 323 -7.09 14.01 3.71
C PHE A 323 -6.64 14.47 5.10
N GLY A 324 -6.48 13.54 6.03
CA GLY A 324 -6.41 13.82 7.46
C GLY A 324 -7.81 13.83 8.07
N HIS A 325 -7.91 13.38 9.33
CA HIS A 325 -9.18 13.22 10.05
C HIS A 325 -10.03 14.50 10.11
N GLU A 326 -9.41 15.68 10.12
CA GLU A 326 -10.12 16.98 10.14
C GLU A 326 -10.69 17.38 8.77
N LYS A 327 -10.12 16.90 7.66
CA LYS A 327 -10.40 17.43 6.31
C LYS A 327 -11.18 16.46 5.42
N VAL A 328 -11.23 15.18 5.80
CA VAL A 328 -11.87 14.13 4.99
C VAL A 328 -13.34 14.42 4.72
N ALA A 329 -14.08 14.92 5.72
CA ALA A 329 -15.50 15.25 5.60
C ALA A 329 -15.79 16.37 4.58
N ASP A 330 -14.89 17.35 4.46
CA ASP A 330 -15.07 18.49 3.54
C ASP A 330 -14.57 18.22 2.12
N SER A 331 -13.64 17.28 1.98
CA SER A 331 -12.90 17.04 0.73
C SER A 331 -13.47 15.87 -0.06
N LEU A 332 -13.65 14.70 0.59
CA LEU A 332 -13.99 13.45 -0.09
C LEU A 332 -15.35 13.46 -0.79
N PRO A 333 -16.46 13.99 -0.21
CA PRO A 333 -17.77 13.96 -0.87
C PRO A 333 -17.78 14.65 -2.23
N LYS A 334 -17.03 15.74 -2.38
CA LYS A 334 -16.93 16.49 -3.65
C LYS A 334 -16.30 15.66 -4.75
N LEU A 335 -15.27 14.88 -4.42
CA LEU A 335 -14.59 13.99 -5.35
C LEU A 335 -15.47 12.79 -5.73
N ILE A 336 -16.13 12.17 -4.75
CA ILE A 336 -17.06 11.06 -5.00
C ILE A 336 -18.17 11.50 -5.97
N ARG A 337 -18.86 12.60 -5.66
CA ARG A 337 -19.96 13.10 -6.51
C ARG A 337 -19.50 13.41 -7.93
N ALA A 338 -18.29 13.92 -8.11
CA ALA A 338 -17.73 14.18 -9.43
C ALA A 338 -17.47 12.89 -10.22
N VAL A 339 -16.81 11.91 -9.59
CA VAL A 339 -16.52 10.60 -10.19
C VAL A 339 -17.80 9.84 -10.56
N GLU A 340 -18.78 9.81 -9.66
CA GLU A 340 -20.08 9.15 -9.87
C GLU A 340 -20.88 9.84 -10.97
N ARG A 341 -20.93 11.18 -10.99
CA ARG A 341 -21.62 11.96 -12.04
C ARG A 341 -21.08 11.64 -13.44
N GLU A 342 -19.76 11.51 -13.57
CA GLU A 342 -19.10 11.17 -14.85
C GLU A 342 -19.05 9.66 -15.13
N GLY A 343 -19.64 8.82 -14.26
CA GLY A 343 -19.71 7.37 -14.42
C GLY A 343 -18.34 6.67 -14.42
N ARG A 344 -17.35 7.23 -13.73
CA ARG A 344 -15.98 6.69 -13.72
C ARG A 344 -15.83 5.53 -12.75
N LYS A 345 -15.25 4.43 -13.22
CA LYS A 345 -15.02 3.22 -12.44
C LYS A 345 -13.64 3.27 -11.78
N VAL A 346 -13.65 3.35 -10.46
CA VAL A 346 -12.44 3.42 -9.63
C VAL A 346 -12.58 2.58 -8.37
N VAL A 347 -11.46 2.19 -7.79
CA VAL A 347 -11.43 1.69 -6.41
C VAL A 347 -11.16 2.86 -5.48
N TRP A 348 -12.04 3.10 -4.51
CA TRP A 348 -11.77 4.05 -3.43
C TRP A 348 -11.01 3.36 -2.31
N SER A 349 -9.86 3.92 -1.91
CA SER A 349 -9.06 3.40 -0.80
C SER A 349 -8.72 4.54 0.17
N CYS A 350 -8.77 4.26 1.47
CA CYS A 350 -8.39 5.22 2.51
C CYS A 350 -6.94 5.01 2.95
N ASP A 351 -6.11 6.04 2.84
CA ASP A 351 -4.79 6.16 3.48
C ASP A 351 -4.90 7.09 4.70
N PRO A 352 -5.22 6.53 5.88
CA PRO A 352 -5.40 7.30 7.10
C PRO A 352 -4.09 7.71 7.78
N MET A 353 -2.95 7.40 7.17
CA MET A 353 -1.64 7.55 7.80
C MET A 353 -1.03 8.90 7.45
N HIS A 354 -0.87 9.14 6.15
CA HIS A 354 -0.12 10.31 5.68
C HIS A 354 -0.80 11.61 6.10
N GLY A 355 -2.13 11.63 6.15
CA GLY A 355 -3.00 12.74 6.57
C GLY A 355 -2.78 13.23 8.00
N ASN A 356 -2.33 12.35 8.90
CA ASN A 356 -2.42 12.53 10.34
C ASN A 356 -1.05 12.57 11.04
N THR A 357 0.01 12.90 10.31
CA THR A 357 1.36 13.01 10.89
C THR A 357 1.52 14.31 11.68
N ILE A 358 1.99 14.20 12.91
CA ILE A 358 2.35 15.31 13.80
C ILE A 358 3.80 15.15 14.29
N THR A 359 4.31 16.13 15.03
CA THR A 359 5.60 16.05 15.70
C THR A 359 5.41 16.16 17.22
N LEU A 360 5.93 15.18 17.96
CA LEU A 360 5.96 15.13 19.43
C LEU A 360 7.35 14.69 19.88
N ASN A 361 7.93 15.35 20.89
CA ASN A 361 9.27 15.04 21.43
C ASN A 361 10.37 14.91 20.36
N ASN A 362 10.33 15.77 19.33
CA ASN A 362 11.22 15.73 18.13
C ASN A 362 11.06 14.51 17.22
N TYR A 363 10.15 13.59 17.51
CA TYR A 363 9.77 12.50 16.64
C TYR A 363 8.55 12.89 15.81
N LYS A 364 8.52 12.44 14.55
CA LYS A 364 7.25 12.36 13.85
C LYS A 364 6.45 11.23 14.48
N THR A 365 5.15 11.41 14.66
CA THR A 365 4.26 10.33 15.11
C THR A 365 2.88 10.51 14.49
N ARG A 366 2.03 9.51 14.62
CA ARG A 366 0.65 9.52 14.14
C ARG A 366 -0.23 8.95 15.26
N PRO A 367 -1.10 9.76 15.90
CA PRO A 367 -2.02 9.27 16.90
C PRO A 367 -2.98 8.26 16.29
N PHE A 368 -3.07 7.08 16.90
CA PHE A 368 -3.93 5.98 16.44
C PHE A 368 -5.40 6.40 16.33
N GLU A 369 -5.88 7.25 17.23
CA GLU A 369 -7.26 7.75 17.22
C GLU A 369 -7.56 8.60 15.99
N ARG A 370 -6.57 9.38 15.50
CA ARG A 370 -6.71 10.18 14.27
C ARG A 370 -6.73 9.28 13.04
N ILE A 371 -5.88 8.25 13.03
CA ILE A 371 -5.88 7.22 11.98
C ILE A 371 -7.26 6.56 11.91
N LEU A 372 -7.76 6.06 13.03
CA LEU A 372 -9.08 5.43 13.12
C LEU A 372 -10.20 6.38 12.68
N SER A 373 -10.19 7.62 13.18
CA SER A 373 -11.22 8.63 12.88
C SER A 373 -11.32 8.95 11.38
N GLU A 374 -10.19 9.04 10.66
CA GLU A 374 -10.22 9.25 9.21
C GLU A 374 -10.84 8.06 8.48
N VAL A 375 -10.50 6.83 8.88
CA VAL A 375 -11.10 5.62 8.28
C VAL A 375 -12.60 5.57 8.58
N GLU A 376 -13.02 5.83 9.81
CA GLU A 376 -14.45 5.83 10.16
C GLU A 376 -15.23 6.86 9.35
N SER A 377 -14.68 8.07 9.19
CA SER A 377 -15.28 9.12 8.37
C SER A 377 -15.35 8.72 6.91
N PHE A 378 -14.31 8.10 6.36
CA PHE A 378 -14.30 7.57 4.99
C PHE A 378 -15.45 6.59 4.75
N PHE A 379 -15.66 5.61 5.64
CA PHE A 379 -16.77 4.65 5.52
C PHE A 379 -18.15 5.31 5.65
N GLN A 380 -18.30 6.26 6.58
CA GLN A 380 -19.55 7.01 6.77
C GLN A 380 -19.89 7.86 5.55
N ILE A 381 -18.91 8.54 4.97
CA ILE A 381 -19.06 9.36 3.76
C ILE A 381 -19.47 8.48 2.58
N HIS A 382 -18.79 7.36 2.33
CA HIS A 382 -19.17 6.45 1.25
C HIS A 382 -20.60 5.92 1.44
N ARG A 383 -21.01 5.58 2.68
CA ARG A 383 -22.38 5.18 2.98
C ARG A 383 -23.38 6.30 2.64
N ALA A 384 -23.09 7.53 3.04
CA ALA A 384 -23.96 8.69 2.79
C ALA A 384 -24.06 9.05 1.30
N GLU A 385 -22.97 8.90 0.56
CA GLU A 385 -22.91 9.16 -0.90
C GLU A 385 -23.37 7.96 -1.74
N GLY A 386 -23.71 6.81 -1.11
CA GLY A 386 -24.13 5.60 -1.82
C GLY A 386 -23.03 4.90 -2.63
N SER A 387 -21.76 5.23 -2.40
CA SER A 387 -20.60 4.64 -3.07
C SER A 387 -19.93 3.55 -2.22
N HIS A 388 -18.99 2.80 -2.80
CA HIS A 388 -18.34 1.67 -2.10
C HIS A 388 -17.01 2.09 -1.43
N PRO A 389 -16.84 1.93 -0.11
CA PRO A 389 -15.55 2.09 0.56
C PRO A 389 -14.66 0.87 0.26
N GLY A 390 -13.91 0.96 -0.84
CA GLY A 390 -13.25 -0.18 -1.47
C GLY A 390 -12.02 -0.73 -0.75
N GLY A 391 -11.36 0.01 0.12
CA GLY A 391 -10.14 -0.48 0.76
C GLY A 391 -9.47 0.46 1.75
N ILE A 392 -8.36 -0.01 2.31
CA ILE A 392 -7.41 0.77 3.10
C ILE A 392 -5.98 0.60 2.58
N HIS A 393 -5.17 1.64 2.79
CA HIS A 393 -3.75 1.70 2.50
C HIS A 393 -3.01 2.19 3.74
N ILE A 394 -2.28 1.30 4.42
CA ILE A 394 -1.62 1.63 5.70
C ILE A 394 -0.10 1.40 5.66
N GLU A 395 0.61 2.11 6.52
CA GLU A 395 2.03 1.86 6.78
C GLU A 395 2.13 1.08 8.08
N MET A 396 2.68 -0.13 8.01
CA MET A 396 2.72 -1.07 9.12
C MET A 396 3.96 -1.95 9.08
N THR A 397 4.32 -2.51 10.23
CA THR A 397 5.41 -3.48 10.36
C THR A 397 5.00 -4.62 11.30
N GLY A 398 5.57 -5.81 11.07
CA GLY A 398 5.41 -6.94 11.99
C GLY A 398 6.26 -6.83 13.27
N LYS A 399 7.15 -5.84 13.34
CA LYS A 399 7.99 -5.57 14.50
C LYS A 399 7.19 -4.87 15.61
N ASP A 400 7.58 -5.13 16.85
CA ASP A 400 7.09 -4.39 18.01
C ASP A 400 7.87 -3.07 18.14
N VAL A 401 7.36 -2.03 17.46
CA VAL A 401 7.92 -0.67 17.42
C VAL A 401 7.02 0.32 18.14
N THR A 402 7.60 1.45 18.57
CA THR A 402 6.90 2.56 19.22
C THR A 402 6.90 3.80 18.32
N GLU A 403 6.30 3.68 17.14
CA GLU A 403 6.33 4.74 16.13
C GLU A 403 5.04 5.60 16.13
N CYS A 404 3.86 4.97 16.20
CA CYS A 404 2.58 5.64 16.35
C CYS A 404 2.13 5.67 17.81
N THR A 405 1.64 6.81 18.31
CA THR A 405 1.08 6.92 19.66
C THR A 405 -0.33 6.33 19.75
N GLY A 406 -0.76 5.94 20.96
CA GLY A 406 -2.09 5.39 21.21
C GLY A 406 -2.23 3.90 20.92
N GLY A 407 -3.45 3.46 20.62
CA GLY A 407 -3.83 2.05 20.47
C GLY A 407 -3.98 1.33 21.82
N ALA A 408 -4.22 0.02 21.79
CA ALA A 408 -4.59 -0.76 22.97
C ALA A 408 -3.52 -0.79 24.07
N ARG A 409 -2.23 -0.70 23.70
CA ARG A 409 -1.11 -0.58 24.64
C ARG A 409 -0.79 0.85 25.05
N ALA A 410 -1.53 1.84 24.52
CA ALA A 410 -1.39 3.27 24.84
C ALA A 410 0.05 3.80 24.74
N VAL A 411 0.72 3.59 23.59
CA VAL A 411 2.07 4.11 23.35
C VAL A 411 2.08 5.63 23.55
N SER A 412 2.86 6.10 24.52
CA SER A 412 2.99 7.50 24.89
C SER A 412 4.00 8.25 24.02
N ALA A 413 4.11 9.57 24.21
CA ALA A 413 5.11 10.37 23.50
C ALA A 413 6.54 10.08 24.01
N GLU A 414 6.67 9.63 25.26
CA GLU A 414 7.91 9.25 25.91
C GLU A 414 8.44 7.91 25.39
N ASP A 415 7.54 6.96 25.11
CA ASP A 415 7.89 5.62 24.59
C ASP A 415 8.42 5.66 23.16
N LEU A 416 8.22 6.77 22.44
CA LEU A 416 8.67 6.91 21.05
C LEU A 416 10.17 6.66 20.93
N GLN A 417 10.98 7.12 21.88
CA GLN A 417 12.45 6.97 21.81
C GLN A 417 12.93 5.52 21.94
N ASP A 418 12.10 4.62 22.49
CA ASP A 418 12.53 3.27 22.85
C ASP A 418 12.80 2.41 21.61
N ARG A 419 11.87 2.43 20.65
CA ARG A 419 11.84 1.57 19.47
C ARG A 419 11.33 2.32 18.25
N TYR A 420 11.88 3.50 17.99
CA TYR A 420 11.69 4.24 16.73
C TYR A 420 12.65 3.78 15.64
N HIS A 421 12.24 2.83 14.81
CA HIS A 421 13.13 2.19 13.83
C HIS A 421 12.96 2.76 12.41
N THR A 422 11.98 3.63 12.19
CA THR A 422 11.77 4.31 10.91
C THR A 422 12.53 5.63 10.86
N HIS A 423 13.20 5.90 9.74
CA HIS A 423 13.70 7.24 9.41
C HIS A 423 12.79 7.95 8.39
N CYS A 424 11.72 7.25 8.00
CA CYS A 424 10.74 7.70 7.06
C CYS A 424 9.59 8.36 7.83
N ASP A 425 8.42 7.74 7.80
CA ASP A 425 7.26 8.13 8.59
C ASP A 425 6.88 6.98 9.54
N PRO A 426 6.16 7.28 10.63
CA PRO A 426 5.75 6.33 11.67
C PRO A 426 4.82 5.22 11.17
N ARG A 427 5.15 3.95 11.42
CA ARG A 427 4.33 2.79 11.06
C ARG A 427 3.44 2.36 12.23
N LEU A 428 2.31 1.74 11.91
CA LEU A 428 1.58 0.94 12.89
C LEU A 428 2.42 -0.29 13.23
N ASN A 429 2.61 -0.59 14.51
CA ASN A 429 3.13 -1.89 14.90
C ASN A 429 2.07 -3.00 14.67
N ALA A 430 2.47 -4.26 14.84
CA ALA A 430 1.59 -5.40 14.59
C ALA A 430 0.27 -5.32 15.40
N ASP A 431 0.36 -4.88 16.67
CA ASP A 431 -0.79 -4.81 17.56
C ASP A 431 -1.79 -3.72 17.14
N GLN A 432 -1.29 -2.52 16.83
CA GLN A 432 -2.12 -1.41 16.33
C GLN A 432 -2.73 -1.73 14.97
N ALA A 433 -1.98 -2.39 14.08
CA ALA A 433 -2.47 -2.78 12.77
C ALA A 433 -3.61 -3.80 12.89
N LEU A 434 -3.48 -4.79 13.77
CA LEU A 434 -4.52 -5.79 14.00
C LEU A 434 -5.73 -5.21 14.75
N GLU A 435 -5.51 -4.32 15.73
CA GLU A 435 -6.58 -3.53 16.36
C GLU A 435 -7.40 -2.75 15.31
N LEU A 436 -6.74 -2.06 14.38
CA LEU A 436 -7.41 -1.36 13.29
C LEU A 436 -8.27 -2.32 12.44
N ALA A 437 -7.78 -3.53 12.13
CA ALA A 437 -8.55 -4.53 11.40
C ALA A 437 -9.81 -4.99 12.15
N PHE A 438 -9.72 -5.24 13.45
CA PHE A 438 -10.88 -5.61 14.28
C PHE A 438 -11.93 -4.50 14.31
N LEU A 439 -11.49 -3.26 14.54
CA LEU A 439 -12.39 -2.10 14.57
C LEU A 439 -13.09 -1.90 13.22
N LEU A 440 -12.35 -2.07 12.12
CA LEU A 440 -12.93 -2.00 10.77
C LEU A 440 -13.93 -3.13 10.50
N ALA A 441 -13.60 -4.36 10.90
CA ALA A 441 -14.48 -5.52 10.74
C ALA A 441 -15.82 -5.32 11.47
N GLU A 442 -15.81 -4.75 12.68
CA GLU A 442 -17.03 -4.40 13.42
C GLU A 442 -17.89 -3.37 12.66
N ARG A 443 -17.25 -2.32 12.11
CA ARG A 443 -17.94 -1.26 11.35
C ARG A 443 -18.56 -1.77 10.05
N MET A 444 -17.83 -2.61 9.31
CA MET A 444 -18.32 -3.24 8.09
C MET A 444 -19.53 -4.14 8.35
N LYS A 445 -19.53 -4.88 9.46
CA LYS A 445 -20.67 -5.71 9.86
C LYS A 445 -21.91 -4.84 10.14
N GLY A 446 -21.78 -3.78 10.95
CA GLY A 446 -22.90 -2.89 11.28
C GLY A 446 -23.56 -2.27 10.05
N GLY A 447 -22.76 -1.79 9.08
CA GLY A 447 -23.30 -1.22 7.84
C GLY A 447 -24.05 -2.21 6.94
N ARG A 448 -23.73 -3.51 7.00
CA ARG A 448 -24.44 -4.53 6.25
C ARG A 448 -25.74 -4.95 6.91
N ASP A 449 -25.75 -5.07 8.24
CA ASP A 449 -26.95 -5.43 8.98
C ASP A 449 -28.04 -4.35 8.76
N GLU A 450 -27.67 -3.07 8.74
CA GLU A 450 -28.55 -1.95 8.33
C GLU A 450 -29.09 -2.12 6.91
N LYS A 451 -28.23 -2.39 5.90
CA LYS A 451 -28.66 -2.59 4.50
C LYS A 451 -29.61 -3.77 4.35
N ARG A 452 -29.37 -4.88 5.05
CA ARG A 452 -30.25 -6.07 5.01
C ARG A 452 -31.61 -5.79 5.64
N MET A 453 -31.67 -4.99 6.70
CA MET A 453 -32.94 -4.57 7.30
C MET A 453 -33.75 -3.68 6.35
N VAL A 454 -33.10 -2.74 5.65
CA VAL A 454 -33.78 -1.87 4.66
C VAL A 454 -34.24 -2.66 3.42
N ALA A 455 -33.50 -3.68 2.99
CA ALA A 455 -33.90 -4.49 1.82
C ALA A 455 -35.03 -5.50 2.12
N ASN A 456 -35.24 -5.85 3.39
CA ASN A 456 -36.23 -6.84 3.84
C ASN A 456 -37.48 -6.22 4.49
N GLY A 457 -37.55 -4.89 4.58
CA GLY A 457 -38.73 -4.13 5.05
C GLY A 457 -39.31 -3.31 3.91
#